data_AF-A0A433ZYW3-F1
#
_entry.id   AF-A0A433ZYW3-F1
#
_cell.length_a   1.000
_cell.length_b   1.000
_cell.length_c   1.000
_cell.angle_alpha   90.00
_cell.angle_beta   90.00
_cell.angle_gamma   90.00
#
_symmetry.space_group_name_H-M   'P 1'
#
loop_
_entity.id
_entity.type
_entity.pdbx_description
1 polymer ?
#
loop_
_entity_poly.entity_id
_entity_poly.type
_entity_poly.pdbx_seq_one_letter_code
_entity_poly.pdbx_strand_id
1 'polypeptide(L)' 'MNSGIQNLIRLHDDEEKKFADFIKTTRKKLISAPKVAAQKATASNQELIVGLLEKQKVTQAIIQLRELAYDEFLK' A
#
# COMPACT_ATOMS: atom_id res chain seq x y z
N MET A 1 -34.71 -15.74 9.65
CA MET A 1 -33.72 -15.32 8.63
C MET A 1 -33.71 -13.80 8.62
N ASN A 2 -32.56 -13.19 8.90
CA ASN A 2 -32.44 -11.73 9.11
C ASN A 2 -32.56 -10.98 7.78
N SER A 3 -33.73 -10.39 7.51
CA SER A 3 -34.03 -9.60 6.31
C SER A 3 -33.35 -8.21 6.27
N GLY A 4 -32.37 -7.96 7.15
CA GLY A 4 -31.82 -6.62 7.41
C GLY A 4 -30.82 -6.07 6.37
N ILE A 5 -30.47 -6.83 5.33
CA ILE A 5 -29.48 -6.42 4.30
C ILE A 5 -30.16 -6.02 2.98
N GLN A 6 -31.49 -6.14 2.87
CA GLN A 6 -32.21 -5.89 1.59
C GLN A 6 -32.30 -4.41 1.17
N ASN A 7 -31.88 -3.46 2.00
CA ASN A 7 -31.93 -2.02 1.69
C ASN A 7 -30.53 -1.38 1.58
N LEU A 8 -29.54 -2.09 1.03
CA LEU A 8 -28.36 -1.40 0.50
C LEU A 8 -28.82 -0.59 -0.71
N ILE A 9 -28.77 0.73 -0.61
CA ILE A 9 -28.94 1.62 -1.76
C ILE A 9 -27.85 1.22 -2.77
N ARG A 10 -28.26 0.46 -3.78
CA ARG A 10 -27.37 0.06 -4.86
C ARG A 10 -27.36 1.20 -5.86
N LEU A 11 -26.16 1.71 -6.14
CA LEU A 11 -25.97 2.68 -7.22
C LEU A 11 -26.41 2.05 -8.53
N HIS A 12 -26.92 2.86 -9.46
CA HIS A 12 -27.09 2.38 -10.83
C HIS A 12 -25.73 1.99 -11.41
N ASP A 13 -25.69 1.01 -12.32
CA ASP A 13 -24.44 0.48 -12.89
C ASP A 13 -23.53 1.59 -13.45
N ASP A 14 -24.11 2.63 -14.05
CA ASP A 14 -23.39 3.80 -14.55
C ASP A 14 -22.72 4.63 -13.44
N GLU A 15 -23.39 4.80 -12.31
CA GLU A 15 -22.86 5.51 -11.14
C GLU A 15 -21.80 4.68 -10.42
N GLU A 16 -22.00 3.37 -10.32
CA GLU A 16 -21.02 2.43 -9.78
C GLU A 16 -19.73 2.46 -10.61
N LYS A 17 -19.84 2.48 -11.95
CA LYS A 17 -18.71 2.62 -12.86
C LYS A 17 -17.99 3.96 -12.70
N LYS A 18 -18.73 5.08 -12.67
CA LYS A 18 -18.15 6.41 -12.46
C LYS A 18 -17.39 6.48 -11.13
N PHE A 19 -17.97 5.91 -10.08
CA PHE A 19 -17.33 5.87 -8.77
C PHE A 19 -16.07 4.99 -8.77
N ALA A 20 -16.12 3.80 -9.39
CA ALA A 20 -14.96 2.93 -9.52
C ALA A 20 -13.81 3.61 -10.29
N ASP A 21 -14.11 4.28 -11.40
CA ASP A 21 -13.14 5.01 -12.21
C ASP A 21 -12.54 6.21 -11.44
N PHE A 22 -13.37 6.91 -10.68
CA PHE A 22 -12.93 7.96 -9.76
C PHE A 22 -11.94 7.41 -8.73
N ILE A 23 -12.29 6.34 -8.01
CA ILE A 23 -11.42 5.73 -7.00
C ILE A 23 -10.10 5.27 -7.62
N LYS A 24 -10.15 4.62 -8.78
CA LYS A 24 -8.96 4.12 -9.49
C LYS A 24 -8.04 5.26 -9.91
N THR A 25 -8.60 6.35 -10.42
CA THR A 25 -7.85 7.52 -10.88
C THR A 25 -7.25 8.28 -9.71
N THR A 26 -8.03 8.51 -8.65
CA THR A 26 -7.59 9.21 -7.45
C THR A 26 -6.52 8.41 -6.71
N ARG A 27 -6.68 7.08 -6.58
CA ARG A 27 -5.66 6.20 -5.98
C ARG A 27 -4.31 6.34 -6.67
N LYS A 28 -4.26 6.36 -8.00
CA LYS A 28 -3.00 6.50 -8.75
C LYS A 28 -2.30 7.84 -8.51
N LYS A 29 -3.05 8.90 -8.18
CA LYS A 29 -2.49 10.23 -7.91
C LYS A 29 -1.95 10.36 -6.49
N LEU A 30 -2.64 9.74 -5.53
CA LEU A 30 -2.32 9.88 -4.10
C LEU A 30 -1.37 8.80 -3.59
N ILE A 31 -1.53 7.57 -4.07
CA ILE A 31 -0.76 6.42 -3.59
C ILE A 31 0.37 6.13 -4.57
N SER A 32 1.59 6.23 -4.06
CA SER A 32 2.80 5.88 -4.82
C SER A 32 2.82 4.40 -5.20
N ALA A 33 3.44 4.07 -6.33
CA ALA A 33 3.64 2.68 -6.71
C ALA A 33 4.47 1.93 -5.65
N PRO A 34 4.24 0.63 -5.40
CA PRO A 34 4.95 -0.12 -4.36
C PRO A 34 6.48 -0.05 -4.48
N LYS A 35 7.00 -0.06 -5.70
CA LYS A 35 8.43 0.10 -5.98
C LYS A 35 8.98 1.43 -5.43
N VAL A 36 8.21 2.51 -5.57
CA VAL A 36 8.61 3.84 -5.10
C VAL A 36 8.63 3.88 -3.57
N ALA A 37 7.62 3.32 -2.91
CA ALA A 37 7.59 3.21 -1.44
C ALA A 37 8.78 2.39 -0.91
N ALA A 38 9.07 1.24 -1.52
CA ALA A 38 10.22 0.43 -1.17
C ALA A 38 11.55 1.16 -1.40
N GLN A 39 11.70 1.88 -2.51
CA GLN A 39 12.91 2.67 -2.80
C GLN A 39 13.12 3.78 -1.76
N LYS A 40 12.06 4.51 -1.41
CA LYS A 40 12.11 5.53 -0.36
C LYS A 40 12.46 4.94 1.00
N ALA A 41 11.82 3.84 1.39
CA ALA A 41 12.11 3.14 2.63
C ALA A 41 13.57 2.67 2.70
N THR A 42 14.11 2.11 1.62
CA THR A 42 15.53 1.75 1.52
C THR A 42 16.43 2.96 1.66
N ALA A 43 16.14 4.06 0.94
CA ALA A 43 16.99 5.25 0.94
C ALA A 43 17.01 5.93 2.32
N SER A 44 15.86 6.08 2.97
CA SER A 44 15.76 6.69 4.30
C SER A 44 16.37 5.85 5.42
N ASN A 45 16.56 4.55 5.20
CA ASN A 45 17.09 3.61 6.20
C ASN A 45 18.33 2.87 5.69
N GLN A 46 19.07 3.48 4.77
CA GLN A 46 20.16 2.82 4.04
C GLN A 46 21.21 2.24 4.98
N GLU A 47 21.63 2.98 6.00
CA GLU A 47 22.64 2.54 6.97
C GLU A 47 22.21 1.25 7.69
N LEU A 48 20.96 1.19 8.15
CA LEU A 48 20.40 0.02 8.82
C LEU A 48 20.40 -1.20 7.89
N ILE A 49 19.89 -1.04 6.67
CA ILE A 49 19.75 -2.13 5.71
C ILE A 49 21.12 -2.64 5.25
N VAL A 50 22.04 -1.75 4.90
CA VAL A 50 23.42 -2.12 4.52
C VAL A 50 24.10 -2.84 5.67
N GLY A 51 24.00 -2.32 6.90
CA GLY A 51 24.60 -2.96 8.07
C GLY A 51 24.05 -4.37 8.38
N LEU A 52 22.79 -4.65 8.05
CA LEU A 52 22.22 -6.01 8.14
C LEU A 52 22.77 -6.92 7.04
N LEU A 53 22.89 -6.42 5.80
CA LEU A 53 23.40 -7.19 4.68
C LEU A 53 24.88 -7.54 4.84
N GLU A 54 25.71 -6.60 5.29
CA GLU A 54 27.13 -6.83 5.59
C GLU A 54 27.34 -7.90 6.67
N LYS A 55 26.42 -7.97 7.64
CA LYS A 55 26.41 -9.02 8.69
C LYS A 55 25.77 -10.33 8.22
N GLN A 56 25.46 -10.47 6.93
CA GLN A 56 24.78 -11.62 6.32
C GLN A 56 23.38 -11.90 6.92
N LYS A 57 22.74 -10.90 7.51
CA LYS A 57 21.41 -10.99 8.13
C LYS A 57 20.29 -10.69 7.12
N VAL A 58 20.32 -11.38 5.98
CA VAL A 58 19.42 -11.12 4.84
C VAL A 58 17.94 -11.20 5.22
N THR A 59 17.54 -12.23 5.98
CA THR A 59 16.15 -12.38 6.44
C THR A 59 15.69 -11.21 7.30
N GLN A 60 16.55 -10.71 8.19
CA GLN A 60 16.24 -9.55 9.02
C GLN A 60 16.13 -8.28 8.18
N ALA A 61 17.03 -8.10 7.20
CA ALA A 61 16.95 -6.98 6.25
C ALA A 61 15.61 -6.99 5.48
N ILE A 62 15.14 -8.16 5.04
CA ILE A 62 13.85 -8.29 4.34
C ILE A 62 12.67 -7.93 5.26
N ILE A 63 12.65 -8.45 6.49
CA ILE A 63 11.57 -8.16 7.45
C ILE A 63 11.50 -6.66 7.73
N GLN A 64 12.64 -6.06 8.07
CA GLN A 64 12.74 -4.62 8.35
C GLN A 64 12.31 -3.78 7.15
N LEU A 65 12.78 -4.12 5.94
CA LEU A 65 12.40 -3.37 4.74
C LEU A 65 10.89 -3.46 4.45
N ARG A 66 10.25 -4.60 4.74
CA ARG A 66 8.80 -4.76 4.58
C ARG A 66 8.02 -3.85 5.53
N GLU A 67 8.43 -3.79 6.78
CA GLU A 67 7.81 -2.92 7.79
C GLU A 67 7.99 -1.44 7.40
N LEU A 68 9.22 -1.03 7.10
CA LEU A 68 9.54 0.34 6.71
C LEU A 68 8.83 0.78 5.41
N ALA A 69 8.71 -0.12 4.42
CA ALA A 69 8.00 0.16 3.18
C ALA A 69 6.49 0.26 3.39
N TYR A 70 5.94 -0.48 4.36
CA TYR A 70 4.53 -0.35 4.74
C TYR A 70 4.28 0.99 5.44
N ASP A 71 5.14 1.40 6.36
CA ASP A 71 5.06 2.70 7.01
C ASP A 71 5.16 3.84 5.99
N GLU A 72 6.06 3.74 5.00
CA GLU A 72 6.20 4.72 3.93
C GLU A 72 4.98 4.77 3.00
N PHE A 73 4.27 3.65 2.84
CA PHE A 73 3.00 3.61 2.11
C PHE A 73 1.84 4.28 2.87
N LEU A 74 1.87 4.26 4.19
CA LEU A 74 0.80 4.82 5.04
C LEU A 74 0.91 6.33 5.31
N LYS A 75 2.05 6.95 4.99
CA LYS A 75 2.26 8.40 5.10
C LYS A 75 1.53 9.17 4.00
#